data_AF-A0A7S7AWB3-F1
#
_entry.id   AF-A0A7S7AWB3-F1
#
_cell.length_a   1.000
_cell.length_b   1.000
_cell.length_c   1.000
_cell.angle_alpha   90.00
_cell.angle_beta   90.00
_cell.angle_gamma   90.00
#
_symmetry.space_group_name_H-M   'P 1'
#
loop_
_entity.id
_entity.type
_entity.pdbx_description
1 polymer ?
#
loop_
_entity_poly.entity_id
_entity_poly.type
_entity_poly.pdbx_seq_one_letter_code
_entity_poly.pdbx_strand_id
1 'polypeptide(L)'
;MNKIKLSILPGLLIVFFSLSCKTLQKKDDPNFLGDFSPKTIAKVMAGTVKRTKNEIKPAEFTFVFSPRSNTVMLHHKFLGDNIWVTLTEKNRKVIIEGMNLYIEEYKNKNIDAANNKKKAYYGKTPIELSWGVLGAGRFGKAELRCEFQLITNHRPYFILGNATQTNKEGANCPAMRMAFSPAQCADIIEILKQENLNKLVEELQKEFGKYELDEEGNFKDDIEKSAKESSEEDTVNYDSDF
;
A
#
# COMPACT_ATOMS: atom_id res chain seq x y z
N MET A 1 15.36 -80.45 -17.52
CA MET A 1 16.21 -80.20 -16.33
C MET A 1 16.74 -78.78 -16.46
N ASN A 2 16.57 -77.81 -15.56
CA ASN A 2 16.09 -77.77 -14.19
C ASN A 2 15.63 -76.32 -13.85
N LYS A 3 14.45 -76.24 -13.21
CA LYS A 3 14.04 -75.40 -12.07
C LYS A 3 14.19 -73.87 -12.06
N ILE A 4 13.02 -73.24 -12.14
CA ILE A 4 12.48 -72.10 -11.37
C ILE A 4 13.31 -71.63 -10.17
N LYS A 5 13.56 -70.32 -10.05
CA LYS A 5 13.40 -69.57 -8.79
C LYS A 5 12.83 -68.16 -9.03
N LEU A 6 11.56 -68.04 -8.66
CA LEU A 6 10.84 -66.82 -8.34
C LEU A 6 11.53 -66.15 -7.13
N SER A 7 11.86 -64.86 -7.22
CA SER A 7 12.32 -64.06 -6.09
C SER A 7 11.40 -62.87 -5.92
N ILE A 8 10.61 -62.93 -4.85
CA ILE A 8 9.73 -61.88 -4.31
C ILE A 8 10.48 -61.29 -3.12
N LEU A 9 10.70 -59.97 -3.05
CA LEU A 9 10.80 -59.15 -1.83
C LEU A 9 11.17 -57.68 -2.18
N PRO A 10 10.91 -56.68 -1.30
CA PRO A 10 9.61 -56.19 -0.80
C PRO A 10 9.41 -54.69 -1.13
N GLY A 11 8.18 -54.20 -0.89
CA GLY A 11 7.75 -52.83 -1.17
C GLY A 11 8.56 -51.73 -0.46
N LEU A 12 8.98 -50.75 -1.25
CA LEU A 12 9.45 -49.46 -0.78
C LEU A 12 8.23 -48.52 -0.72
N LEU A 13 7.56 -48.46 0.43
CA LEU A 13 6.51 -47.48 0.70
C LEU A 13 7.19 -46.12 0.90
N ILE A 14 7.35 -45.35 -0.17
CA ILE A 14 7.80 -43.95 -0.10
C ILE A 14 6.67 -43.14 0.52
N VAL A 15 6.78 -42.88 1.83
CA VAL A 15 5.97 -41.88 2.53
C VAL A 15 6.40 -40.52 1.98
N PHE A 16 5.66 -40.02 0.99
CA PHE A 16 5.71 -38.62 0.61
C PHE A 16 5.18 -37.80 1.79
N PHE A 17 6.08 -37.33 2.65
CA PHE A 17 5.81 -36.17 3.50
C PHE A 17 5.64 -34.96 2.58
N SER A 18 4.42 -34.75 2.12
CA SER A 18 3.98 -33.46 1.61
C SER A 18 4.00 -32.48 2.77
N LEU A 19 5.16 -31.86 2.98
CA LEU A 19 5.27 -30.55 3.61
C LEU A 19 4.44 -29.59 2.76
N SER A 20 3.14 -29.57 3.05
CA SER A 20 2.22 -28.59 2.51
C SER A 20 2.74 -27.23 2.97
N CYS A 21 3.37 -26.50 2.06
CA CYS A 21 3.49 -25.06 2.15
C CYS A 21 2.07 -24.56 2.38
N LYS A 22 1.73 -24.21 3.63
CA LYS A 22 0.53 -23.45 3.91
C LYS A 22 0.71 -22.12 3.22
N THR A 23 0.20 -22.00 2.00
CA THR A 23 -0.01 -20.72 1.33
C THR A 23 -0.92 -19.95 2.28
N LEU A 24 -0.36 -18.94 2.96
CA LEU A 24 -1.13 -18.03 3.81
C LEU A 24 -2.33 -17.55 2.98
N GLN A 25 -3.56 -17.77 3.48
CA GLN A 25 -4.69 -17.14 2.83
C GLN A 25 -4.46 -15.63 2.92
N LYS A 26 -4.85 -14.88 1.90
CA LYS A 26 -4.58 -13.43 1.83
C LYS A 26 -5.14 -12.67 3.05
N LYS A 27 -6.16 -13.21 3.71
CA LYS A 27 -6.76 -12.71 4.96
C LYS A 27 -5.88 -12.94 6.21
N ASP A 28 -4.94 -13.87 6.14
CA ASP A 28 -4.02 -14.22 7.22
C ASP A 28 -2.70 -13.42 7.16
N ASP A 29 -2.52 -12.54 6.16
CA ASP A 29 -1.38 -11.63 6.09
C ASP A 29 -1.56 -10.50 7.11
N PRO A 30 -0.60 -10.26 8.03
CA PRO A 30 -0.70 -9.17 9.00
C PRO A 30 -0.78 -7.76 8.36
N ASN A 31 -0.45 -7.62 7.07
CA ASN A 31 -0.59 -6.37 6.31
C ASN A 31 -1.92 -6.26 5.56
N PHE A 32 -2.81 -7.24 5.66
CA PHE A 32 -4.12 -7.18 5.02
C PHE A 32 -5.07 -6.35 5.88
N LEU A 33 -5.52 -5.20 5.35
CA LEU A 33 -6.50 -4.34 6.04
C LEU A 33 -7.92 -4.51 5.49
N GLY A 34 -8.05 -4.94 4.24
CA GLY A 34 -9.35 -5.15 3.60
C GLY A 34 -9.23 -5.44 2.10
N ASP A 35 -10.27 -6.03 1.51
CA ASP A 35 -10.28 -6.41 0.10
C ASP A 35 -10.81 -5.29 -0.82
N PHE A 36 -10.25 -4.10 -0.69
CA PHE A 36 -10.64 -2.95 -1.51
C PHE A 36 -9.62 -2.68 -2.61
N SER A 37 -10.10 -2.13 -3.73
CA SER A 37 -9.25 -1.65 -4.82
C SER A 37 -8.39 -0.47 -4.37
N PRO A 38 -7.15 -0.32 -4.90
CA PRO A 38 -6.32 0.83 -4.59
C PRO A 38 -7.02 2.15 -4.96
N LYS A 39 -6.89 3.16 -4.08
CA LYS A 39 -7.55 4.46 -4.24
C LYS A 39 -6.54 5.60 -4.10
N THR A 40 -6.68 6.63 -4.92
CA THR A 40 -5.92 7.88 -4.72
C THR A 40 -6.42 8.55 -3.44
N ILE A 41 -5.53 8.75 -2.48
CA ILE A 41 -5.84 9.34 -1.17
C ILE A 41 -5.40 10.80 -1.06
N ALA A 42 -4.41 11.22 -1.86
CA ALA A 42 -3.98 12.61 -1.89
C ALA A 42 -3.20 12.96 -3.17
N LYS A 43 -3.19 14.25 -3.50
CA LYS A 43 -2.27 14.86 -4.46
C LYS A 43 -1.60 16.06 -3.81
N VAL A 44 -0.28 16.11 -3.85
CA VAL A 44 0.51 17.18 -3.24
C VAL A 44 1.35 17.87 -4.31
N MET A 45 1.13 19.18 -4.48
CA MET A 45 2.01 20.03 -5.28
C MET A 45 3.23 20.39 -4.44
N ALA A 46 4.41 19.93 -4.85
CA ALA A 46 5.67 20.24 -4.18
C ALA A 46 6.79 20.43 -5.21
N GLY A 47 8.02 19.99 -4.89
CA GLY A 47 9.18 20.26 -5.71
C GLY A 47 10.04 19.04 -6.01
N THR A 48 10.85 19.16 -7.06
CA THR A 48 12.05 18.34 -7.27
C THR A 48 13.27 19.25 -7.29
N VAL A 49 14.41 18.74 -6.83
CA VAL A 49 15.66 19.51 -6.76
C VAL A 49 16.83 18.69 -7.27
N LYS A 50 17.77 19.30 -7.99
CA LYS A 50 19.03 18.62 -8.31
C LYS A 50 19.98 18.72 -7.12
N ARG A 51 20.75 17.67 -6.83
CA ARG A 51 21.74 17.72 -5.73
C ARG A 51 22.75 18.87 -5.91
N THR A 52 23.11 19.17 -7.16
CA THR A 52 24.08 20.21 -7.54
C THR A 52 23.48 21.60 -7.72
N LYS A 53 22.15 21.75 -7.73
CA LYS A 53 21.48 23.05 -7.92
C LYS A 53 20.60 23.38 -6.71
N ASN A 54 20.51 24.67 -6.40
CA ASN A 54 19.61 25.18 -5.39
C ASN A 54 18.39 25.80 -6.09
N GLU A 55 17.72 25.00 -6.93
CA GLU A 55 16.55 25.40 -7.70
C GLU A 55 15.48 24.31 -7.53
N ILE A 56 14.28 24.72 -7.13
CA ILE A 56 13.12 23.83 -7.02
C ILE A 56 12.32 23.90 -8.32
N LYS A 57 12.06 22.73 -8.90
CA LYS A 57 11.12 22.59 -10.01
C LYS A 57 9.80 22.05 -9.49
N PRO A 58 8.66 22.73 -9.74
CA PRO A 58 7.35 22.23 -9.33
C PRO A 58 7.08 20.82 -9.84
N ALA A 59 6.48 19.98 -9.00
CA ALA A 59 6.07 18.63 -9.35
C ALA A 59 4.81 18.23 -8.55
N GLU A 60 3.93 17.47 -9.20
CA GLU A 60 2.79 16.83 -8.55
C GLU A 60 3.19 15.43 -8.05
N PHE A 61 2.81 15.13 -6.81
CA PHE A 61 2.99 13.83 -6.17
C PHE A 61 1.63 13.24 -5.84
N THR A 62 1.30 12.09 -6.44
CA THR A 62 0.03 11.39 -6.19
C THR A 62 0.26 10.23 -5.23
N PHE A 63 -0.54 10.15 -4.18
CA PHE A 63 -0.49 9.07 -3.18
C PHE A 63 -1.67 8.14 -3.40
N VAL A 64 -1.39 6.85 -3.62
CA VAL A 64 -2.38 5.79 -3.84
C VAL A 64 -2.24 4.75 -2.75
N PHE A 65 -3.31 4.48 -2.01
CA PHE A 65 -3.33 3.48 -0.95
C PHE A 65 -3.92 2.16 -1.43
N SER A 66 -3.28 1.05 -1.07
CA SER A 66 -3.73 -0.32 -1.31
C SER A 66 -4.01 -1.02 0.03
N PRO A 67 -5.29 -1.13 0.43
CA PRO A 67 -5.67 -1.79 1.70
C PRO A 67 -5.29 -3.26 1.78
N ARG A 68 -5.28 -3.96 0.64
CA ARG A 68 -4.93 -5.38 0.53
C ARG A 68 -3.52 -5.72 1.00
N SER A 69 -2.62 -4.75 0.95
CA SER A 69 -1.19 -4.93 1.22
C SER A 69 -0.65 -3.93 2.23
N ASN A 70 -1.52 -3.08 2.81
CA ASN A 70 -1.15 -1.94 3.65
C ASN A 70 0.02 -1.11 3.07
N THR A 71 -0.02 -0.84 1.76
CA THR A 71 1.00 -0.05 1.06
C THR A 71 0.44 1.27 0.56
N VAL A 72 1.26 2.32 0.64
CA VAL A 72 1.02 3.59 -0.04
C VAL A 72 2.03 3.70 -1.17
N MET A 73 1.55 3.91 -2.39
CA MET A 73 2.38 4.14 -3.55
C MET A 73 2.42 5.64 -3.84
N LEU A 74 3.64 6.16 -3.95
CA LEU A 74 3.90 7.54 -4.36
C LEU A 74 4.23 7.56 -5.85
N HIS A 75 3.41 8.25 -6.64
CA HIS A 75 3.61 8.45 -8.06
C HIS A 75 4.05 9.89 -8.37
N HIS A 76 4.99 10.03 -9.30
CA HIS A 76 5.22 11.29 -9.99
C HIS A 76 5.85 11.07 -11.37
N LYS A 77 5.77 12.10 -12.23
CA LYS A 77 6.52 12.12 -13.48
C LYS A 77 7.90 12.74 -13.30
N PHE A 78 8.92 12.11 -13.88
CA PHE A 78 10.29 12.60 -13.82
C PHE A 78 11.06 12.20 -15.06
N LEU A 79 11.63 13.18 -15.77
CA LEU A 79 12.40 12.97 -17.01
C LEU A 79 11.65 12.16 -18.08
N GLY A 80 10.32 12.27 -18.14
CA GLY A 80 9.48 11.53 -19.08
C GLY A 80 9.00 10.17 -18.56
N ASP A 81 9.61 9.63 -17.51
CA ASP A 81 9.18 8.39 -16.87
C ASP A 81 8.04 8.63 -15.88
N ASN A 82 7.13 7.66 -15.81
CA ASN A 82 6.26 7.47 -14.65
C ASN A 82 7.06 6.73 -13.60
N ILE A 83 7.20 7.30 -12.41
CA ILE A 83 7.88 6.65 -11.30
C ILE A 83 6.85 6.32 -10.22
N TRP A 84 6.89 5.09 -9.73
CA TRP A 84 6.15 4.65 -8.57
C TRP A 84 7.11 4.19 -7.48
N VAL A 85 6.90 4.68 -6.26
CA VAL A 85 7.62 4.26 -5.06
C VAL A 85 6.64 3.59 -4.13
N THR A 86 6.86 2.30 -3.83
CA THR A 86 6.01 1.54 -2.92
C THR A 86 6.50 1.69 -1.49
N LEU A 87 5.62 2.17 -0.60
CA LEU A 87 5.88 2.39 0.81
C LEU A 87 5.05 1.42 1.66
N THR A 88 5.72 0.45 2.27
CA THR A 88 5.15 -0.37 3.37
C THR A 88 4.95 0.47 4.63
N GLU A 89 4.23 -0.05 5.62
CA GLU A 89 4.07 0.62 6.92
C GLU A 89 5.41 0.98 7.57
N LYS A 90 6.36 0.03 7.54
CA LYS A 90 7.72 0.26 8.04
C LYS A 90 8.41 1.42 7.31
N ASN A 91 8.24 1.52 5.99
CA ASN A 91 8.82 2.62 5.23
C ASN A 91 8.18 3.97 5.62
N ARG A 92 6.84 3.99 5.75
CA ARG A 92 6.09 5.19 6.14
C ARG A 92 6.50 5.68 7.52
N LYS A 93 6.68 4.78 8.49
CA LYS A 93 7.14 5.12 9.84
C LYS A 93 8.48 5.85 9.83
N VAL A 94 9.48 5.33 9.09
CA VAL A 94 10.80 5.99 8.95
C VAL A 94 10.66 7.38 8.32
N ILE A 95 9.82 7.54 7.30
CA ILE A 95 9.60 8.82 6.63
C ILE A 95 8.91 9.82 7.58
N ILE A 96 7.88 9.39 8.30
CA ILE A 96 7.14 10.20 9.27
C ILE A 96 8.08 10.67 10.40
N GLU A 97 8.88 9.76 10.96
CA GLU A 97 9.88 10.09 11.99
C GLU A 97 10.87 11.14 11.46
N GLY A 98 11.41 10.93 10.25
CA GLY A 98 12.33 11.89 9.65
C GLY A 98 11.72 13.25 9.35
N MET A 99 10.45 13.29 8.90
CA MET A 99 9.72 14.54 8.69
C MET A 99 9.41 15.26 10.00
N ASN A 100 9.05 14.54 11.06
CA ASN A 100 8.83 15.13 12.38
C ASN A 100 10.10 15.77 12.94
N LEU A 101 11.24 15.06 12.89
CA LEU A 101 12.54 15.60 13.30
C LEU A 101 12.91 16.85 12.51
N TYR A 102 12.74 16.82 11.19
CA TYR A 102 12.96 18.00 10.34
C TYR A 102 12.07 19.19 10.71
N ILE A 103 10.77 18.97 10.95
CA ILE A 103 9.83 20.02 11.36
C ILE A 103 10.23 20.60 12.72
N GLU A 104 10.66 19.77 13.66
CA GLU A 104 11.13 20.18 14.97
C GLU A 104 12.38 21.06 14.87
N GLU A 105 13.41 20.60 14.16
CA GLU A 105 14.63 21.39 13.93
C GLU A 105 14.33 22.71 13.21
N TYR A 106 13.39 22.69 12.24
CA TYR A 106 12.95 23.90 11.55
C TYR A 106 12.32 24.92 12.51
N LYS A 107 11.39 24.48 13.36
CA LYS A 107 10.70 25.33 14.35
C LYS A 107 11.68 25.91 15.36
N ASN A 108 12.64 25.10 15.80
CA ASN A 108 13.65 25.48 16.79
C ASN A 108 14.81 26.28 16.19
N LYS A 109 14.83 26.51 14.86
CA LYS A 109 15.93 27.17 14.13
C LYS A 109 17.28 26.46 14.30
N ASN A 110 17.26 25.13 14.44
CA ASN A 110 18.42 24.28 14.71
C ASN A 110 18.94 23.55 13.47
N ILE A 111 18.52 23.93 12.26
CA ILE A 111 19.02 23.34 11.03
C ILE A 111 20.43 23.88 10.74
N ASP A 112 21.44 23.07 11.02
CA ASP A 112 22.85 23.40 10.82
C ASP A 112 23.25 23.28 9.35
N ALA A 113 23.78 24.37 8.78
CA ALA A 113 24.28 24.41 7.41
C ALA A 113 25.42 23.41 7.14
N ALA A 114 26.17 22.99 8.16
CA ALA A 114 27.20 21.96 8.03
C ALA A 114 26.61 20.58 7.64
N ASN A 115 25.34 20.32 7.98
CA ASN A 115 24.64 19.08 7.60
C ASN A 115 23.88 19.20 6.27
N ASN A 116 24.01 20.33 5.54
CA ASN A 116 23.34 20.53 4.26
C ASN A 116 23.67 19.41 3.25
N LYS A 117 22.64 18.78 2.68
CA LYS A 117 22.75 17.63 1.75
C LYS A 117 23.41 16.39 2.37
N LYS A 118 23.58 16.31 3.69
CA LYS A 118 24.09 15.11 4.36
C LYS A 118 23.13 13.94 4.10
N LYS A 119 23.67 12.86 3.55
CA LYS A 119 22.87 11.71 3.11
C LYS A 119 22.25 11.01 4.32
N ALA A 120 20.97 10.64 4.20
CA ALA A 120 20.22 9.94 5.24
C ALA A 120 20.28 10.61 6.62
N TYR A 121 20.36 11.95 6.68
CA TYR A 121 20.52 12.67 7.94
C TYR A 121 19.38 12.40 8.93
N TYR A 122 18.14 12.33 8.43
CA TYR A 122 16.95 12.00 9.21
C TYR A 122 16.55 10.52 9.11
N GLY A 123 17.44 9.67 8.58
CA GLY A 123 17.19 8.24 8.40
C GLY A 123 17.04 7.82 6.93
N LYS A 124 16.82 6.51 6.75
CA LYS A 124 16.72 5.86 5.43
C LYS A 124 15.94 4.55 5.52
N THR A 125 15.33 4.15 4.41
CA THR A 125 14.55 2.91 4.32
C THR A 125 14.70 2.26 2.95
N PRO A 126 14.76 0.90 2.85
CA PRO A 126 14.67 0.23 1.57
C PRO A 126 13.27 0.40 0.98
N ILE A 127 13.20 0.61 -0.33
CA ILE A 127 11.96 0.77 -1.09
C ILE A 127 12.00 -0.08 -2.36
N GLU A 128 10.81 -0.43 -2.84
CA GLU A 128 10.63 -0.93 -4.19
C GLU A 128 10.18 0.24 -5.08
N LEU A 129 10.73 0.28 -6.30
CA LEU A 129 10.34 1.28 -7.28
C LEU A 129 10.11 0.64 -8.64
N SER A 130 9.19 1.25 -9.38
CA SER A 130 8.97 0.94 -10.78
C SER A 130 8.98 2.21 -11.63
N TRP A 131 9.49 2.10 -12.86
CA TRP A 131 9.63 3.24 -13.75
C TRP A 131 9.46 2.89 -15.24
N GLY A 132 9.05 3.89 -16.03
CA GLY A 132 9.06 3.82 -17.48
C GLY A 132 8.14 4.83 -18.17
N VAL A 133 8.37 5.02 -19.47
CA VAL A 133 7.71 6.06 -20.30
C VAL A 133 6.22 5.72 -20.56
N LEU A 134 5.93 4.47 -20.96
CA LEU A 134 4.58 3.98 -21.26
C LEU A 134 3.94 3.24 -20.06
N GLY A 135 4.28 3.68 -18.84
CA GLY A 135 3.91 3.02 -17.59
C GLY A 135 5.12 2.39 -16.89
N ALA A 136 4.86 1.74 -15.75
CA ALA A 136 5.88 1.08 -14.93
C ALA A 136 6.41 -0.21 -15.59
N GLY A 137 7.25 -0.07 -16.61
CA GLY A 137 7.81 -1.20 -17.37
C GLY A 137 9.06 -1.84 -16.75
N ARG A 138 9.70 -1.16 -15.80
CA ARG A 138 10.91 -1.63 -15.11
C ARG A 138 10.69 -1.62 -13.61
N PHE A 139 11.31 -2.55 -12.90
CA PHE A 139 11.20 -2.71 -11.45
C PHE A 139 12.58 -2.83 -10.82
N GLY A 140 12.71 -2.37 -9.58
CA GLY A 140 13.96 -2.41 -8.84
C GLY A 140 13.79 -2.09 -7.36
N LYS A 141 14.90 -2.19 -6.64
CA LYS A 141 14.99 -1.79 -5.24
C LYS A 141 15.93 -0.59 -5.14
N ALA A 142 15.68 0.28 -4.16
CA ALA A 142 16.61 1.34 -3.81
C ALA A 142 16.55 1.66 -2.32
N GLU A 143 17.50 2.47 -1.86
CA GLU A 143 17.44 3.10 -0.55
C GLU A 143 16.87 4.51 -0.70
N LEU A 144 15.72 4.77 -0.07
CA LEU A 144 15.16 6.10 0.07
C LEU A 144 15.74 6.75 1.32
N ARG A 145 16.33 7.94 1.16
CA ARG A 145 17.00 8.68 2.22
C ARG A 145 16.19 9.92 2.57
N CYS A 146 16.04 10.15 3.88
CA CYS A 146 15.49 11.37 4.45
C CYS A 146 16.64 12.34 4.75
N GLU A 147 16.66 13.46 4.06
CA GLU A 147 17.73 14.46 4.10
C GLU A 147 17.11 15.86 4.20
N PHE A 148 17.94 16.91 4.29
CA PHE A 148 17.52 18.24 3.89
C PHE A 148 18.51 18.87 2.92
N GLN A 149 18.04 19.90 2.24
CA GLN A 149 18.87 20.77 1.43
C GLN A 149 18.49 22.22 1.67
N LEU A 150 19.48 23.07 1.90
CA LEU A 150 19.33 24.51 1.85
C LEU A 150 19.25 24.93 0.37
N ILE A 151 18.15 25.57 -0.02
CA ILE A 151 17.87 25.96 -1.40
C ILE A 151 17.84 27.50 -1.48
N THR A 152 16.92 28.12 -2.23
CA THR A 152 16.85 29.56 -2.47
C THR A 152 16.78 30.31 -1.14
N ASN A 153 17.60 31.36 -1.00
CA ASN A 153 17.72 32.16 0.22
C ASN A 153 18.06 31.33 1.48
N HIS A 154 18.81 30.24 1.33
CA HIS A 154 19.17 29.32 2.43
C HIS A 154 17.97 28.69 3.15
N ARG A 155 16.79 28.70 2.52
CA ARG A 155 15.62 28.05 3.11
C ARG A 155 15.81 26.53 3.08
N PRO A 156 15.68 25.84 4.21
CA PRO A 156 15.76 24.38 4.24
C PRO A 156 14.48 23.77 3.65
N TYR A 157 14.67 22.68 2.92
CA TYR A 157 13.61 21.80 2.43
C TYR A 157 13.96 20.36 2.80
N PHE A 158 12.97 19.61 3.26
CA PHE A 158 13.10 18.18 3.47
C PHE A 158 13.20 17.48 2.12
N ILE A 159 14.15 16.56 2.00
CA ILE A 159 14.41 15.84 0.76
C ILE A 159 14.20 14.34 0.99
N LEU A 160 13.28 13.76 0.23
CA LEU A 160 13.26 12.32 -0.03
C LEU A 160 14.07 12.06 -1.29
N GLY A 161 15.16 11.31 -1.19
CA GLY A 161 15.98 11.02 -2.35
C GLY A 161 16.63 9.66 -2.34
N ASN A 162 16.88 9.13 -3.53
CA ASN A 162 17.62 7.89 -3.75
C ASN A 162 18.88 8.17 -4.59
N ALA A 163 19.75 7.18 -4.68
CA ALA A 163 20.75 7.12 -5.74
C ALA A 163 20.25 6.18 -6.85
N THR A 164 20.78 6.36 -8.06
CA THR A 164 20.61 5.37 -9.13
C THR A 164 21.15 4.02 -8.68
N GLN A 165 20.35 3.00 -8.87
CA GLN A 165 20.71 1.60 -8.69
C GLN A 165 20.34 0.83 -9.95
N THR A 166 21.19 -0.10 -10.34
CA THR A 166 20.95 -0.97 -11.50
C THR A 166 20.10 -2.15 -11.05
N ASN A 167 19.00 -2.42 -11.75
CA ASN A 167 18.19 -3.60 -11.51
C ASN A 167 18.82 -4.85 -12.12
N LYS A 168 18.18 -6.01 -11.92
CA LYS A 168 18.67 -7.31 -12.43
C LYS A 168 18.80 -7.37 -13.96
N GLU A 169 18.08 -6.51 -14.68
CA GLU A 169 18.07 -6.44 -16.15
C GLU A 169 19.07 -5.41 -16.69
N GLY A 170 19.94 -4.86 -15.84
CA GLY A 170 20.93 -3.85 -16.24
C GLY A 170 20.36 -2.44 -16.40
N ALA A 171 19.10 -2.21 -16.03
CA ALA A 171 18.45 -0.92 -16.15
C ALA A 171 18.61 -0.07 -14.89
N ASN A 172 18.97 1.19 -15.07
CA ASN A 172 19.21 2.12 -13.98
C ASN A 172 17.91 2.79 -13.53
N CYS A 173 17.62 2.74 -12.23
CA CYS A 173 16.53 3.52 -11.67
C CYS A 173 16.91 5.02 -11.63
N PRO A 174 15.93 5.92 -11.82
CA PRO A 174 16.17 7.36 -11.77
C PRO A 174 16.62 7.80 -10.37
N ALA A 175 17.61 8.70 -10.31
CA ALA A 175 18.02 9.34 -9.07
C ALA A 175 17.08 10.50 -8.73
N MET A 176 16.09 10.22 -7.90
CA MET A 176 15.07 11.18 -7.49
C MET A 176 15.51 11.99 -6.29
N ARG A 177 15.03 13.23 -6.23
CA ARG A 177 15.13 14.12 -5.06
C ARG A 177 13.88 14.98 -5.02
N MET A 178 12.94 14.56 -4.19
CA MET A 178 11.64 15.20 -3.96
C MET A 178 11.80 16.16 -2.78
N ALA A 179 11.42 17.42 -2.96
CA ALA A 179 11.63 18.50 -2.02
C ALA A 179 10.30 18.99 -1.45
N PHE A 180 10.23 19.02 -0.12
CA PHE A 180 9.03 19.38 0.63
C PHE A 180 9.36 20.49 1.65
N SER A 181 8.50 21.49 1.71
CA SER A 181 8.51 22.50 2.77
C SER A 181 7.98 21.91 4.09
N PRO A 182 8.22 22.56 5.24
CA PRO A 182 7.71 22.09 6.53
C PRO A 182 6.19 21.86 6.56
N ALA A 183 5.40 22.73 5.91
CA ALA A 183 3.95 22.57 5.83
C ALA A 183 3.57 21.32 5.01
N GLN A 184 4.21 21.12 3.85
CA GLN A 184 4.00 19.91 3.04
C GLN A 184 4.42 18.64 3.78
N CYS A 185 5.46 18.69 4.61
CA CYS A 185 5.82 17.56 5.46
C CYS A 185 4.71 17.23 6.46
N ALA A 186 4.08 18.23 7.09
CA ALA A 186 2.96 18.01 7.99
C ALA A 186 1.77 17.37 7.26
N ASP A 187 1.44 17.83 6.05
CA ASP A 187 0.37 17.22 5.24
C ASP A 187 0.70 15.77 4.87
N ILE A 188 1.94 15.50 4.45
CA ILE A 188 2.38 14.15 4.07
C ILE A 188 2.39 13.20 5.28
N ILE A 189 2.72 13.68 6.49
CA ILE A 189 2.62 12.88 7.70
C ILE A 189 1.19 12.37 7.89
N GLU A 190 0.18 13.23 7.75
CA GLU A 190 -1.23 12.82 7.87
C GLU A 190 -1.65 11.83 6.79
N ILE A 191 -1.15 12.00 5.56
CA ILE A 191 -1.41 11.06 4.44
C ILE A 191 -0.82 9.66 4.73
N LEU A 192 0.35 9.59 5.39
CA LEU A 192 1.09 8.34 5.59
C LEU A 192 0.78 7.63 6.91
N LYS A 193 0.17 8.32 7.88
CA LYS A 193 -0.13 7.80 9.23
C LYS A 193 -1.05 6.58 9.17
N GLN A 194 -0.65 5.51 9.85
CA GLN A 194 -1.41 4.25 9.88
C GLN A 194 -2.83 4.44 10.42
N GLU A 195 -3.00 5.27 11.46
CA GLU A 195 -4.31 5.56 12.05
C GLU A 195 -5.29 6.16 11.03
N ASN A 196 -4.81 7.05 10.16
CA ASN A 196 -5.64 7.68 9.13
C ASN A 196 -5.97 6.69 8.01
N LEU A 197 -5.02 5.82 7.65
CA LEU A 197 -5.26 4.74 6.68
C LEU A 197 -6.28 3.73 7.20
N ASN A 198 -6.23 3.39 8.50
CA ASN A 198 -7.20 2.49 9.13
C ASN A 198 -8.62 3.11 9.13
N LYS A 199 -8.75 4.39 9.49
CA LYS A 199 -10.04 5.10 9.40
C LYS A 199 -10.62 5.09 7.99
N LEU A 200 -9.78 5.27 6.96
CA LEU A 200 -10.22 5.16 5.57
C LEU A 200 -10.74 3.75 5.24
N VAL A 201 -10.10 2.70 5.76
CA VAL A 201 -10.59 1.32 5.57
C VAL A 201 -11.92 1.10 6.29
N GLU A 202 -12.08 1.60 7.52
CA GLU A 202 -13.35 1.52 8.26
C GLU A 202 -14.49 2.24 7.52
N GLU A 203 -14.21 3.40 6.91
CA GLU A 203 -15.17 4.12 6.08
C GLU A 203 -15.58 3.30 4.84
N LEU A 204 -14.61 2.68 4.16
CA LEU A 204 -14.88 1.82 3.00
C LEU A 204 -15.70 0.57 3.39
N GLN A 205 -15.42 -0.02 4.56
CA GLN A 205 -16.21 -1.15 5.09
C GLN A 205 -17.65 -0.72 5.38
N LYS A 206 -17.84 0.43 6.05
CA LYS A 206 -19.18 0.97 6.31
C LYS A 206 -19.94 1.31 5.03
N GLU A 207 -19.25 1.80 4.01
CA GLU A 207 -19.87 2.09 2.71
C GLU A 207 -20.31 0.81 2.00
N PHE A 208 -19.47 -0.24 2.02
CA PHE A 208 -19.81 -1.53 1.42
C PHE A 208 -20.96 -2.23 2.16
N GLY A 209 -20.95 -2.23 3.49
CA GLY A 209 -22.00 -2.83 4.32
C GLY A 209 -23.39 -2.24 4.10
N LYS A 210 -23.52 -1.02 3.55
CA LYS A 210 -24.83 -0.44 3.16
C LYS A 210 -25.49 -1.18 2.00
N TYR A 211 -24.72 -1.95 1.24
CA TYR A 211 -25.20 -2.74 0.11
C TYR A 211 -25.28 -4.23 0.44
N GLU A 212 -24.82 -4.63 1.63
CA GLU A 212 -25.14 -5.94 2.16
C GLU A 212 -26.64 -5.91 2.48
N LEU A 213 -27.41 -6.73 1.77
CA LEU A 213 -28.76 -7.05 2.23
C LEU A 213 -28.55 -7.72 3.59
N ASP A 214 -29.22 -7.21 4.62
CA ASP A 214 -29.21 -7.83 5.94
C ASP A 214 -29.60 -9.31 5.78
N GLU A 215 -28.63 -10.22 5.73
CA GLU A 215 -28.86 -11.67 5.87
C GLU A 215 -29.11 -12.01 7.37
N GLU A 216 -29.37 -11.01 8.21
CA GLU A 216 -29.83 -11.19 9.58
C GLU A 216 -31.36 -11.26 9.63
N GLY A 217 -31.85 -12.29 8.97
CA GLY A 217 -33.24 -12.67 8.89
C GLY A 217 -33.31 -13.69 7.78
N ASN A 218 -33.34 -14.97 8.12
CA ASN A 218 -33.66 -16.00 7.14
C ASN A 218 -35.06 -15.64 6.64
N PHE A 219 -35.15 -14.92 5.51
CA PHE A 219 -36.39 -14.41 4.94
C PHE A 219 -37.43 -15.54 4.80
N LYS A 220 -36.95 -16.77 4.63
CA LYS A 220 -37.78 -17.98 4.68
C LYS A 220 -38.36 -18.24 6.07
N ASP A 221 -37.59 -18.13 7.15
CA ASP A 221 -38.09 -18.31 8.52
C ASP A 221 -39.14 -17.26 8.90
N ASP A 222 -39.01 -16.01 8.43
CA ASP A 222 -40.00 -14.96 8.72
C ASP A 222 -41.28 -15.15 7.92
N ILE A 223 -41.19 -15.65 6.67
CA ILE A 223 -42.36 -16.06 5.88
C ILE A 223 -43.02 -17.30 6.50
N GLU A 224 -42.24 -18.30 6.91
CA GLU A 224 -42.74 -19.54 7.50
C GLU A 224 -43.40 -19.30 8.86
N LYS A 225 -42.90 -18.35 9.66
CA LYS A 225 -43.53 -17.96 10.94
C LYS A 225 -44.76 -17.06 10.79
N SER A 226 -44.88 -16.31 9.69
CA SER A 226 -46.00 -15.42 9.44
C SER A 226 -47.13 -16.07 8.62
N ALA A 227 -46.87 -17.20 7.98
CA ALA A 227 -47.88 -17.98 7.28
C ALA A 227 -48.87 -18.62 8.26
N LYS A 228 -50.16 -18.31 8.09
CA LYS A 228 -51.24 -19.06 8.73
C LYS A 228 -51.53 -20.33 7.93
N GLU A 229 -51.61 -21.45 8.64
CA GLU A 229 -52.09 -22.72 8.08
C GLU A 229 -53.57 -22.58 7.70
N SER A 230 -53.95 -23.07 6.51
CA SER A 230 -55.34 -23.01 6.05
C SER A 230 -56.20 -23.92 6.91
N SER A 231 -57.27 -23.39 7.49
CA SER A 231 -58.24 -24.15 8.27
C SER A 231 -59.50 -24.45 7.46
N GLU A 232 -60.25 -25.49 7.82
CA GLU A 232 -61.54 -25.82 7.17
C GLU A 232 -62.60 -24.71 7.34
N GLU A 233 -62.36 -23.73 8.22
CA GLU A 233 -63.21 -22.54 8.39
C GLU A 233 -62.92 -21.44 7.35
N ASP A 234 -61.77 -21.48 6.67
CA ASP A 234 -61.34 -20.50 5.65
C ASP A 234 -61.97 -20.78 4.27
N THR A 235 -63.30 -20.95 4.22
CA THR A 235 -64.02 -21.16 2.96
C THR A 235 -64.33 -19.84 2.26
N VAL A 236 -63.84 -19.69 1.03
CA VAL A 236 -64.22 -18.60 0.11
C VAL A 236 -65.23 -19.17 -0.89
N ASN A 237 -66.50 -18.75 -0.79
CA ASN A 237 -67.53 -19.15 -1.73
C ASN A 237 -67.49 -18.21 -2.95
N TYR A 238 -67.07 -18.74 -4.10
CA TYR A 238 -66.92 -17.95 -5.33
C TYR A 238 -68.22 -17.74 -6.12
N ASP A 239 -69.37 -18.24 -5.63
CA ASP A 239 -70.65 -18.24 -6.36
C ASP A 239 -71.67 -17.19 -5.86
N SER A 240 -71.24 -16.02 -5.39
CA SER A 240 -72.15 -14.87 -5.25
C SER A 240 -71.77 -13.75 -6.21
N ASP A 241 -72.60 -13.61 -7.25
CA ASP A 241 -72.72 -12.51 -8.21
C ASP A 241 -71.91 -12.65 -9.52
N PHE A 242 -72.28 -13.60 -10.39
CA PHE A 242 -73.15 -13.38 -11.56
C PHE A 242 -73.50 -14.69 -12.29
#